data_AF-A0A8H4BRK9-F1
#
_entry.id   AF-A0A8H4BRK9-F1
#
_cell.length_a   1.000
_cell.length_b   1.000
_cell.length_c   1.000
_cell.angle_alpha   90.00
_cell.angle_beta   90.00
_cell.angle_gamma   90.00
#
_symmetry.space_group_name_H-M   'P 1'
#
loop_
_entity.id
_entity.type
_entity.pdbx_description
1 polymer ?
#
loop_
_entity_poly.entity_id
_entity_poly.type
_entity_poly.pdbx_seq_one_letter_code
_entity_poly.pdbx_strand_id
1 'polypeptide(L)'
;MSNENGPRSMPQGARNIIRSNDSPSLWNLTLSPGWTDQESEALRLAVMKFGIGNWAKIRECQVLPYKTNAQLNLQLQRLLGQQSTAEFAGLHIDPRVIGSKNAKIQGPNIRRKNNCIVNTGSALTKDELKAKILHNKQHYEIPESEWSTIELPKIENPYLALVRKKEEMIHLKVELQKVQDKIMKLTEKESHSPSNKKASIGRATSEKATTKCKKAPKSAAEEEAIVDAVSANIPNGMMDDDLAMALALQAQEDLAEQQADHNEHETEDDEYRPKRRRVARRNNGSSKRQ
;
A
#
# COMPACT_ATOMS: atom_id res chain seq x y z
N MET A 1 -42.85 -1.27 46.89
CA MET A 1 -43.09 -1.94 45.58
C MET A 1 -42.05 -1.39 44.62
N SER A 2 -40.97 -2.14 44.41
CA SER A 2 -39.79 -1.71 43.66
C SER A 2 -39.90 -2.23 42.23
N ASN A 3 -39.88 -1.33 41.25
CA ASN A 3 -39.90 -1.65 39.83
C ASN A 3 -38.54 -2.25 39.41
N GLU A 4 -38.45 -3.58 39.42
CA GLU A 4 -37.34 -4.33 38.82
C GLU A 4 -37.80 -4.92 37.49
N ASN A 5 -37.70 -4.17 36.40
CA ASN A 5 -37.75 -4.71 35.03
C ASN A 5 -37.10 -3.72 34.04
N GLY A 6 -35.81 -3.44 34.27
CA GLY A 6 -34.92 -2.95 33.21
C GLY A 6 -34.35 -4.15 32.42
N PRO A 7 -34.12 -4.03 31.10
CA PRO A 7 -33.59 -5.12 30.31
C PRO A 7 -32.22 -5.56 30.85
N ARG A 8 -32.13 -6.81 31.30
CA ARG A 8 -30.89 -7.43 31.76
C ARG A 8 -29.93 -7.55 30.58
N SER A 9 -28.88 -6.74 30.58
CA SER A 9 -27.71 -6.93 29.72
C SER A 9 -27.17 -8.35 29.91
N MET A 10 -27.05 -9.11 28.82
CA MET A 10 -26.48 -10.45 28.82
C MET A 10 -25.05 -10.46 29.42
N PRO A 11 -24.68 -11.50 30.19
CA PRO A 11 -23.31 -11.67 30.67
C PRO A 11 -22.39 -11.90 29.46
N GLN A 12 -21.31 -11.13 29.39
CA GLN A 12 -20.29 -11.24 28.35
C GLN A 12 -19.47 -12.51 28.57
N GLY A 13 -19.97 -13.64 28.03
CA GLY A 13 -19.28 -14.92 28.09
C GLY A 13 -19.39 -15.68 26.77
N ALA A 14 -18.22 -15.94 26.17
CA ALA A 14 -17.96 -17.01 25.20
C ALA A 14 -18.75 -16.98 23.87
N ARG A 15 -18.43 -16.01 22.99
CA ARG A 15 -18.39 -16.34 21.56
C ARG A 15 -17.10 -17.09 21.29
N ASN A 16 -17.12 -18.43 21.39
CA ASN A 16 -16.06 -19.32 20.94
C ASN A 16 -15.95 -19.34 19.41
N ILE A 17 -15.82 -18.16 18.79
CA ILE A 17 -15.29 -18.06 17.44
C ILE A 17 -13.84 -17.68 17.65
N ILE A 18 -13.00 -18.67 17.91
CA ILE A 18 -11.54 -18.50 17.81
C ILE A 18 -11.28 -18.18 16.34
N ARG A 19 -11.24 -16.88 16.01
CA ARG A 19 -10.65 -16.47 14.74
C ARG A 19 -9.19 -16.88 14.84
N SER A 20 -8.59 -17.45 13.79
CA SER A 20 -7.14 -17.74 13.76
C SER A 20 -6.31 -16.48 14.12
N ASN A 21 -6.92 -15.33 13.87
CA ASN A 21 -6.58 -13.99 14.31
C ASN A 21 -7.03 -13.69 15.76
N ASP A 22 -6.92 -14.59 16.75
CA ASP A 22 -7.27 -14.27 18.16
C ASP A 22 -6.27 -14.88 19.14
N SER A 23 -5.17 -15.45 18.63
CA SER A 23 -4.06 -15.91 19.47
C SER A 23 -3.28 -14.69 19.98
N PRO A 24 -3.18 -14.46 21.31
CA PRO A 24 -2.51 -13.28 21.88
C PRO A 24 -1.04 -13.14 21.46
N SER A 25 -0.39 -14.26 21.11
CA SER A 25 0.99 -14.32 20.62
C SER A 25 1.13 -14.00 19.12
N LEU A 26 0.10 -14.22 18.30
CA LEU A 26 0.13 -13.87 16.87
C LEU A 26 0.13 -12.34 16.70
N TRP A 27 -0.67 -11.63 17.52
CA TRP A 27 -0.98 -10.22 17.26
C TRP A 27 0.12 -9.23 17.56
N ASN A 28 1.12 -9.60 18.38
CA ASN A 28 2.24 -8.73 18.71
C ASN A 28 3.30 -8.70 17.59
N LEU A 29 3.19 -9.59 16.60
CA LEU A 29 3.99 -9.61 15.37
C LEU A 29 3.14 -9.57 14.09
N THR A 30 1.80 -9.62 14.18
CA THR A 30 0.97 -9.49 12.98
C THR A 30 0.99 -8.05 12.48
N LEU A 31 1.77 -7.87 11.44
CA LEU A 31 1.67 -6.82 10.45
C LEU A 31 0.22 -6.35 10.25
N SER A 32 0.02 -5.04 10.07
CA SER A 32 -1.28 -4.55 9.61
C SER A 32 -1.63 -5.24 8.29
N PRO A 33 -2.91 -5.57 8.03
CA PRO A 33 -3.29 -6.21 6.77
C PRO A 33 -2.70 -5.46 5.58
N GLY A 34 -2.03 -6.19 4.68
CA GLY A 34 -1.32 -5.59 3.54
C GLY A 34 0.03 -4.95 3.88
N TRP A 35 0.65 -5.31 5.00
CA TRP A 35 2.06 -5.01 5.29
C TRP A 35 2.92 -6.25 5.10
N THR A 36 4.14 -6.04 4.62
CA THR A 36 5.19 -7.08 4.61
C THR A 36 6.19 -6.84 5.76
N ASP A 37 6.92 -7.89 6.16
CA ASP A 37 7.94 -7.77 7.20
C ASP A 37 9.01 -6.74 6.80
N GLN A 38 9.39 -6.74 5.52
CA GLN A 38 10.33 -5.77 4.95
C GLN A 38 9.82 -4.32 5.06
N GLU A 39 8.54 -4.08 4.74
CA GLU A 39 7.94 -2.75 4.90
C GLU A 39 7.91 -2.31 6.36
N SER A 40 7.64 -3.23 7.29
CA SER A 40 7.62 -2.93 8.72
C SER A 40 9.00 -2.60 9.27
N GLU A 41 10.03 -3.30 8.79
CA GLU A 41 11.43 -3.04 9.14
C GLU A 41 11.92 -1.73 8.51
N ALA A 42 11.51 -1.43 7.28
CA ALA A 42 11.77 -0.15 6.64
C ALA A 42 11.14 1.02 7.42
N LEU A 43 9.91 0.85 7.90
CA LEU A 43 9.27 1.83 8.80
C LEU A 43 10.05 1.99 10.10
N ARG A 44 10.49 0.88 10.72
CA ARG A 44 11.29 0.89 11.95
C ARG A 44 12.54 1.77 11.78
N LEU A 45 13.30 1.51 10.72
CA LEU A 45 14.53 2.25 10.40
C LEU A 45 14.26 3.72 10.07
N ALA A 46 13.19 4.01 9.32
CA ALA A 46 12.80 5.40 9.00
C ALA A 46 12.44 6.20 10.25
N VAL A 47 11.71 5.59 11.19
CA VAL A 47 11.33 6.20 12.46
C VAL A 47 12.55 6.39 13.37
N MET A 48 13.48 5.43 13.43
CA MET A 48 14.74 5.60 14.16
C MET A 48 15.58 6.74 13.58
N LYS A 49 15.59 6.91 12.25
CA LYS A 49 16.39 7.94 11.57
C LYS A 49 15.81 9.35 11.65
N PHE A 50 14.49 9.53 11.52
CA PHE A 50 13.86 10.86 11.47
C PHE A 50 13.12 11.26 12.75
N GLY A 51 12.95 10.31 13.66
CA GLY A 51 12.16 10.45 14.87
C GLY A 51 10.68 10.11 14.67
N ILE A 52 10.03 9.70 15.76
CA ILE A 52 8.60 9.38 15.78
C ILE A 52 7.76 10.63 15.52
N GLY A 53 6.81 10.55 14.58
CA GLY A 53 5.90 11.67 14.26
C GLY A 53 6.40 12.60 13.15
N ASN A 54 7.64 12.45 12.68
CA ASN A 54 8.17 13.25 11.57
C ASN A 54 7.81 12.65 10.20
N TRP A 55 6.50 12.56 9.94
CA TRP A 55 5.96 11.86 8.76
C TRP A 55 6.34 12.52 7.44
N ALA A 56 6.54 13.85 7.43
CA ALA A 56 6.91 14.59 6.22
C ALA A 56 8.26 14.09 5.67
N LYS A 57 9.30 14.07 6.50
CA LYS A 57 10.63 13.57 6.11
C LYS A 57 10.63 12.10 5.70
N ILE A 58 9.85 11.27 6.39
CA ILE A 58 9.71 9.84 6.06
C ILE A 58 9.10 9.68 4.65
N ARG A 59 8.11 10.50 4.28
CA ARG A 59 7.52 10.48 2.94
C ARG A 59 8.46 11.01 1.86
N GLU A 60 9.19 12.09 2.14
CA GLU A 60 10.17 12.65 1.20
C GLU A 60 11.26 11.64 0.81
N CYS A 61 11.65 10.76 1.74
CA CYS A 61 12.61 9.70 1.47
C CYS A 61 12.05 8.54 0.63
N GLN A 62 10.75 8.54 0.33
CA GLN A 62 10.06 7.54 -0.49
C GLN A 62 10.34 6.08 -0.09
N VAL A 63 10.56 5.82 1.21
CA VAL A 63 10.79 4.46 1.73
C VAL A 63 9.54 3.60 1.57
N LEU A 64 8.36 4.21 1.75
CA LEU A 64 7.04 3.57 1.68
C LEU A 64 6.05 4.47 0.92
N PRO A 65 6.19 4.64 -0.40
CA PRO A 65 5.50 5.68 -1.17
C PRO A 65 3.97 5.50 -1.22
N TYR A 66 3.46 4.28 -1.05
CA TYR A 66 2.02 4.00 -1.11
C TYR A 66 1.33 3.99 0.24
N LYS A 67 2.09 4.04 1.33
CA LYS A 67 1.50 3.98 2.65
C LYS A 67 1.11 5.40 3.08
N THR A 68 -0.15 5.56 3.45
CA THR A 68 -0.64 6.83 3.97
C THR A 68 -0.11 7.07 5.39
N ASN A 69 -0.03 8.34 5.83
CA ASN A 69 0.38 8.66 7.20
C ASN A 69 -0.44 7.92 8.27
N ALA A 70 -1.74 7.72 8.00
CA ALA A 70 -2.61 6.96 8.88
C ALA A 70 -2.18 5.49 8.98
N GLN A 71 -1.84 4.86 7.85
CA GLN A 71 -1.33 3.49 7.83
C GLN A 71 0.03 3.37 8.53
N LEU A 72 0.95 4.32 8.28
CA LEU A 72 2.25 4.36 8.96
C LEU A 72 2.07 4.47 10.48
N ASN A 73 1.20 5.37 10.94
CA ASN A 73 0.95 5.55 12.37
C ASN A 73 0.28 4.32 13.01
N LEU A 74 -0.70 3.70 12.33
CA LEU A 74 -1.32 2.45 12.80
C LEU A 74 -0.30 1.32 12.95
N GLN A 75 0.62 1.19 11.99
CA GLN A 75 1.68 0.20 12.08
C GLN A 75 2.67 0.52 13.20
N LEU A 76 3.03 1.80 13.38
CA LEU A 76 3.91 2.22 14.48
C LEU A 76 3.27 1.94 15.85
N GLN A 77 1.97 2.20 16.04
CA GLN A 77 1.25 1.88 17.27
C GLN A 77 1.33 0.39 17.62
N ARG A 78 1.24 -0.48 16.60
CA ARG A 78 1.43 -1.93 16.78
C ARG A 78 2.86 -2.29 17.17
N LEU A 79 3.85 -1.72 16.47
CA LEU A 79 5.27 -1.93 16.78
C LEU A 79 5.61 -1.51 18.22
N LEU A 80 5.06 -0.40 18.69
CA LEU A 80 5.22 0.08 20.06
C LEU A 80 4.36 -0.69 21.08
N GLY A 81 3.33 -1.40 20.63
CA GLY A 81 2.37 -2.08 21.50
C GLY A 81 1.46 -1.13 22.29
N GLN A 82 1.28 0.11 21.84
CA GLN A 82 0.44 1.12 22.48
C GLN A 82 -0.25 2.05 21.48
N GLN A 83 -1.45 2.50 21.84
CA GLN A 83 -2.29 3.36 20.99
C GLN A 83 -1.79 4.79 20.93
N SER A 84 -1.36 5.36 22.06
CA SER A 84 -0.84 6.72 22.08
C SER A 84 0.64 6.71 21.70
N THR A 85 1.06 7.59 20.79
CA THR A 85 2.47 7.78 20.40
C THR A 85 3.01 9.16 20.81
N ALA A 86 2.17 10.00 21.42
CA ALA A 86 2.49 11.39 21.72
C ALA A 86 3.70 11.53 22.67
N GLU A 87 3.87 10.61 23.60
CA GLU A 87 5.00 10.59 24.56
C GLU A 87 6.35 10.21 23.93
N PHE A 88 6.34 9.84 22.65
CA PHE A 88 7.54 9.57 21.87
C PHE A 88 7.73 10.54 20.71
N ALA A 89 6.84 11.53 20.54
CA ALA A 89 6.90 12.46 19.43
C ALA A 89 8.25 13.22 19.40
N GLY A 90 8.91 13.20 18.25
CA GLY A 90 10.20 13.82 17.99
C GLY A 90 11.41 13.03 18.49
N LEU A 91 11.24 11.87 19.13
CA LEU A 91 12.35 11.07 19.65
C LEU A 91 12.82 10.03 18.64
N HIS A 92 14.14 9.82 18.58
CA HIS A 92 14.80 8.80 17.78
C HIS A 92 14.95 7.53 18.61
N ILE A 93 13.97 6.62 18.51
CA ILE A 93 13.90 5.42 19.35
C ILE A 93 13.62 4.20 18.47
N ASP A 94 14.13 3.04 18.86
CA ASP A 94 13.72 1.75 18.29
C ASP A 94 12.33 1.33 18.83
N PRO A 95 11.28 1.33 18.00
CA PRO A 95 9.94 0.96 18.42
C PRO A 95 9.84 -0.48 18.94
N ARG A 96 10.68 -1.41 18.46
CA ARG A 96 10.62 -2.83 18.79
C ARG A 96 11.04 -3.12 20.23
N VAL A 97 12.00 -2.34 20.75
CA VAL A 97 12.44 -2.42 22.15
C VAL A 97 11.30 -2.00 23.07
N ILE A 98 10.61 -0.92 22.75
CA ILE A 98 9.44 -0.45 23.51
C ILE A 98 8.31 -1.48 23.41
N GLY A 99 7.99 -1.97 22.21
CA GLY A 99 6.97 -3.00 22.00
C GLY A 99 7.21 -4.24 22.85
N SER A 100 8.46 -4.71 22.92
CA SER A 100 8.84 -5.87 23.73
C SER A 100 8.66 -5.62 25.24
N LYS A 101 8.92 -4.40 25.71
CA LYS A 101 8.66 -4.01 27.10
C LYS A 101 7.16 -3.92 27.36
N ASN A 102 6.41 -3.25 26.49
CA ASN A 102 4.96 -3.07 26.57
C ASN A 102 4.20 -4.40 26.47
N ALA A 103 4.71 -5.40 25.76
CA ALA A 103 4.14 -6.74 25.72
C ALA A 103 4.17 -7.44 27.10
N LYS A 104 5.18 -7.17 27.92
CA LYS A 104 5.35 -7.76 29.26
C LYS A 104 4.47 -7.08 30.32
N ILE A 105 4.00 -5.87 30.06
CA ILE A 105 3.16 -5.11 30.99
C ILE A 105 1.78 -5.77 31.07
N GLN A 106 1.47 -6.37 32.21
CA GLN A 106 0.18 -7.00 32.52
C GLN A 106 -0.32 -6.48 33.85
N GLY A 107 -1.64 -6.30 34.01
CA GLY A 107 -2.21 -5.87 35.29
C GLY A 107 -3.68 -5.43 35.19
N PRO A 108 -4.38 -5.35 36.34
CA PRO A 108 -5.82 -5.10 36.40
C PRO A 108 -6.24 -3.71 35.89
N ASN A 109 -5.31 -2.73 35.91
CA ASN A 109 -5.57 -1.35 35.46
C ASN A 109 -5.20 -1.12 33.97
N ILE A 110 -4.61 -2.11 33.30
CA ILE A 110 -4.13 -2.00 31.93
C ILE A 110 -5.21 -2.56 30.99
N ARG A 111 -5.83 -1.66 30.21
CA ARG A 111 -6.77 -2.06 29.16
C ARG A 111 -6.03 -2.14 27.83
N ARG A 112 -6.28 -3.22 27.09
CA ARG A 112 -5.77 -3.41 25.74
C ARG A 112 -6.91 -3.34 24.73
N LYS A 113 -6.67 -2.72 23.58
CA LYS A 113 -7.55 -2.76 22.41
C LYS A 113 -6.69 -3.11 21.21
N ASN A 114 -7.06 -4.19 20.50
CA ASN A 114 -6.24 -4.74 19.42
C ASN A 114 -4.79 -5.00 19.87
N ASN A 115 -4.63 -5.60 21.06
CA ASN A 115 -3.36 -5.83 21.77
C ASN A 115 -2.50 -4.61 22.13
N CYS A 116 -2.86 -3.41 21.70
CA CYS A 116 -2.18 -2.17 22.10
C CYS A 116 -2.69 -1.68 23.45
N ILE A 117 -1.79 -1.23 24.32
CA ILE A 117 -2.15 -0.57 25.58
C ILE A 117 -2.91 0.72 25.28
N VAL A 118 -4.07 0.87 25.91
CA VAL A 118 -4.93 2.06 25.81
C VAL A 118 -4.80 2.87 27.09
N ASN A 119 -4.63 4.18 26.96
CA ASN A 119 -4.68 5.08 28.11
C ASN A 119 -6.09 5.06 28.71
N THR A 120 -6.19 4.58 29.94
CA THR A 120 -7.44 4.50 30.71
C THR A 120 -7.70 5.72 31.59
N GLY A 121 -6.75 6.67 31.62
CA GLY A 121 -6.84 7.90 32.41
C GLY A 121 -7.42 9.10 31.66
N SER A 122 -7.55 10.21 32.38
CA SER A 122 -7.85 11.54 31.80
C SER A 122 -6.80 11.93 30.77
N ALA A 123 -7.17 12.83 29.85
CA ALA A 123 -6.22 13.39 28.88
C ALA A 123 -5.01 13.98 29.62
N LEU A 124 -3.80 13.57 29.22
CA LEU A 124 -2.57 14.08 29.82
C LEU A 124 -2.49 15.58 29.62
N THR A 125 -2.06 16.28 30.68
CA THR A 125 -1.74 17.70 30.57
C THR A 125 -0.47 17.88 29.73
N LYS A 126 -0.27 19.08 29.17
CA LYS A 126 0.91 19.38 28.33
C LYS A 126 2.22 19.20 29.11
N ASP A 127 2.21 19.48 30.41
CA ASP A 127 3.41 19.42 31.24
C ASP A 127 3.75 17.98 31.63
N GLU A 128 2.75 17.15 31.93
CA GLU A 128 2.94 15.69 32.09
C GLU A 128 3.48 15.05 30.82
N LEU A 129 2.96 15.46 29.66
CA LEU A 129 3.44 14.96 28.38
C LEU A 129 4.92 15.30 28.16
N LYS A 130 5.33 16.55 28.45
CA LYS A 130 6.74 16.96 28.37
C LYS A 130 7.63 16.18 29.34
N ALA A 131 7.18 15.98 30.58
CA ALA A 131 7.92 15.20 31.57
C ALA A 131 8.14 13.76 31.09
N LYS A 132 7.10 13.14 30.51
CA LYS A 132 7.21 11.80 29.90
C LYS A 132 8.16 11.77 28.70
N ILE A 133 8.08 12.75 27.81
CA ILE A 133 9.00 12.86 26.67
C ILE A 133 10.44 12.95 27.17
N LEU A 134 10.73 13.78 28.18
CA LEU A 134 12.07 13.91 28.76
C LEU A 134 12.55 12.60 29.41
N HIS A 135 11.68 11.93 30.17
CA HIS A 135 12.00 10.62 30.74
C HIS A 135 12.29 9.59 29.64
N ASN A 136 11.46 9.53 28.59
CA ASN A 136 11.66 8.61 27.48
C ASN A 136 12.93 8.94 26.70
N LYS A 137 13.24 10.21 26.53
CA LYS A 137 14.47 10.70 25.91
C LYS A 137 15.70 10.15 26.65
N GLN A 138 15.75 10.28 27.97
CA GLN A 138 16.87 9.80 28.78
C GLN A 138 17.06 8.28 28.73
N HIS A 139 15.96 7.52 28.60
CA HIS A 139 16.01 6.05 28.71
C HIS A 139 16.10 5.32 27.36
N TYR A 140 15.65 5.93 26.27
CA TYR A 140 15.43 5.23 25.01
C TYR A 140 15.97 5.95 23.77
N GLU A 141 16.41 7.19 23.89
CA GLU A 141 16.96 7.93 22.76
C GLU A 141 18.25 7.29 22.27
N ILE A 142 18.30 7.07 20.96
CA ILE A 142 19.46 6.57 20.25
C ILE A 142 20.41 7.75 20.01
N PRO A 143 21.73 7.58 20.22
CA PRO A 143 22.69 8.66 19.97
C PRO A 143 22.74 9.03 18.48
N GLU A 144 23.09 10.29 18.20
CA GLU A 144 23.11 10.85 16.84
C GLU A 144 24.07 10.15 15.87
N SER A 145 25.18 9.62 16.40
CA SER A 145 26.11 8.78 15.65
C SER A 145 25.44 7.52 15.08
N GLU A 146 24.50 6.94 15.81
CA GLU A 146 23.86 5.68 15.42
C GLU A 146 22.74 5.92 14.41
N TRP A 147 21.84 6.90 14.65
CA TRP A 147 20.70 7.09 13.76
C TRP A 147 21.05 7.74 12.42
N SER A 148 22.10 8.56 12.36
CA SER A 148 22.57 9.18 11.11
C SER A 148 23.13 8.14 10.13
N THR A 149 23.79 7.11 10.66
CA THR A 149 24.40 6.00 9.92
C THR A 149 23.36 5.01 9.36
N ILE A 150 22.11 5.04 9.85
CA ILE A 150 21.07 4.13 9.38
C ILE A 150 20.80 4.38 7.88
N GLU A 151 21.05 3.35 7.08
CA GLU A 151 20.66 3.32 5.68
C GLU A 151 19.20 2.87 5.55
N LEU A 152 18.43 3.62 4.76
CA LEU A 152 17.02 3.31 4.54
C LEU A 152 16.89 2.36 3.35
N PRO A 153 16.29 1.17 3.54
CA PRO A 153 16.05 0.27 2.42
C PRO A 153 15.05 0.93 1.46
N LYS A 154 15.45 1.09 0.20
CA LYS A 154 14.55 1.58 -0.85
C LYS A 154 13.71 0.42 -1.32
N ILE A 155 12.47 0.34 -0.85
CA ILE A 155 11.52 -0.65 -1.35
C ILE A 155 11.06 -0.17 -2.72
N GLU A 156 11.44 -0.91 -3.76
CA GLU A 156 11.06 -0.59 -5.12
C GLU A 156 9.54 -0.69 -5.25
N ASN A 157 8.97 0.36 -5.83
CA ASN A 157 7.54 0.55 -5.99
C ASN A 157 7.04 -0.48 -7.04
N PRO A 158 6.30 -1.57 -6.68
CA PRO A 158 5.81 -2.55 -7.65
C PRO A 158 5.03 -1.93 -8.80
N TYR A 159 4.30 -0.84 -8.58
CA TYR A 159 3.62 -0.10 -9.64
C TYR A 159 4.60 0.56 -10.63
N LEU A 160 5.64 1.24 -10.17
CA LEU A 160 6.72 1.78 -11.00
C LEU A 160 7.46 0.67 -11.73
N ALA A 161 7.71 -0.46 -11.07
CA ALA A 161 8.27 -1.65 -11.72
C ALA A 161 7.32 -2.17 -12.82
N LEU A 162 6.00 -2.19 -12.58
CA LEU A 162 5.00 -2.57 -13.57
C LEU A 162 4.93 -1.58 -14.74
N VAL A 163 4.98 -0.27 -14.48
CA VAL A 163 5.01 0.77 -15.52
C VAL A 163 6.25 0.61 -16.39
N ARG A 164 7.42 0.48 -15.77
CA ARG A 164 8.69 0.22 -16.47
C ARG A 164 8.62 -1.05 -17.32
N LYS A 165 8.03 -2.13 -16.79
CA LYS A 165 7.82 -3.39 -17.52
C LYS A 165 6.84 -3.23 -18.68
N LYS A 166 5.80 -2.40 -18.53
CA LYS A 166 4.88 -2.08 -19.63
C LYS A 166 5.59 -1.31 -20.74
N GLU A 167 6.43 -0.33 -20.40
CA GLU A 167 7.24 0.41 -21.38
C GLU A 167 8.23 -0.51 -22.12
N GLU A 168 8.93 -1.38 -21.39
CA GLU A 168 9.80 -2.41 -21.97
C GLU A 168 9.02 -3.32 -22.94
N MET A 169 7.81 -3.74 -22.56
CA MET A 169 6.96 -4.58 -23.41
C MET A 169 6.52 -3.85 -24.68
N ILE A 170 6.20 -2.55 -24.61
CA ILE A 170 5.87 -1.74 -25.78
C ILE A 170 7.09 -1.62 -26.71
N HIS A 171 8.27 -1.36 -26.15
CA HIS A 171 9.51 -1.30 -26.92
C HIS A 171 9.81 -2.60 -27.65
N LEU A 172 9.75 -3.73 -26.94
CA LEU A 172 9.97 -5.06 -27.51
C LEU A 172 8.95 -5.38 -28.62
N LYS A 173 7.69 -4.98 -28.48
CA LYS A 173 6.68 -5.13 -29.54
C LYS A 173 7.06 -4.36 -30.80
N VAL A 174 7.55 -3.12 -30.66
CA VAL A 174 8.01 -2.30 -31.79
C VAL A 174 9.23 -2.93 -32.46
N GLU A 175 10.17 -3.47 -31.71
CA GLU A 175 11.33 -4.18 -32.27
C GLU A 175 10.93 -5.46 -33.00
N LEU A 176 10.01 -6.24 -32.42
CA LEU A 176 9.49 -7.47 -33.02
C LEU A 176 8.80 -7.16 -34.35
N GLN A 177 7.99 -6.10 -34.40
CA GLN A 177 7.36 -5.62 -35.64
C GLN A 177 8.42 -5.27 -36.71
N LYS A 178 9.48 -4.54 -36.34
CA LYS A 178 10.58 -4.21 -37.27
C LYS A 178 11.29 -5.45 -37.81
N VAL A 179 11.43 -6.50 -36.99
CA VAL A 179 12.03 -7.77 -37.42
C VAL A 179 11.08 -8.52 -38.37
N GLN A 180 9.79 -8.56 -38.06
CA GLN A 180 8.78 -9.15 -38.93
C GLN A 180 8.74 -8.47 -40.30
N ASP A 181 8.74 -7.13 -40.34
CA ASP A 181 8.76 -6.36 -41.59
C ASP A 181 10.03 -6.64 -42.42
N LYS A 182 11.18 -6.84 -41.78
CA LYS A 182 12.42 -7.23 -42.46
C LYS A 182 12.33 -8.63 -43.06
N ILE A 183 11.77 -9.58 -42.32
CA ILE A 183 11.57 -10.96 -42.80
C ILE A 183 10.65 -10.95 -44.02
N MET A 184 9.52 -10.22 -43.96
CA MET A 184 8.59 -10.08 -45.10
C MET A 184 9.29 -9.53 -46.35
N LYS A 185 10.08 -8.46 -46.20
CA LYS A 185 10.86 -7.89 -47.32
C LYS A 185 11.87 -8.87 -47.91
N LEU A 186 12.50 -9.71 -47.10
CA LEU A 186 13.41 -10.75 -47.59
C LEU A 186 12.63 -11.83 -48.35
N THR A 187 11.49 -12.28 -47.83
CA THR A 187 10.65 -13.30 -48.50
C THR A 187 10.06 -12.80 -49.82
N GLU A 188 9.68 -11.52 -49.92
CA GLU A 188 9.23 -10.91 -51.18
C GLU A 188 10.37 -10.80 -52.21
N LYS A 189 11.58 -10.49 -51.74
CA LYS A 189 12.75 -10.40 -52.61
C LYS A 189 13.18 -11.77 -53.15
N GLU A 190 13.01 -12.84 -52.36
CA GLU A 190 13.23 -14.21 -52.81
C GLU A 190 12.15 -14.67 -53.82
N SER A 191 10.89 -14.29 -53.63
CA SER A 191 9.81 -14.65 -54.57
C SER A 191 9.89 -13.94 -55.93
N HIS A 192 10.54 -12.77 -55.99
CA HIS A 192 10.74 -12.00 -57.23
C HIS A 192 12.10 -12.24 -57.90
N SER A 193 12.92 -13.19 -57.42
CA SER A 193 14.14 -13.61 -58.12
C SER A 193 13.76 -14.59 -59.24
N PRO A 194 13.83 -14.20 -60.54
CA PRO A 194 13.47 -15.09 -61.62
C PRO A 194 14.45 -16.26 -61.70
N SER A 195 13.86 -17.45 -61.78
CA SER A 195 14.51 -18.72 -62.04
C SER A 195 15.68 -18.62 -63.03
N ASN A 196 16.90 -18.72 -62.52
CA ASN A 196 18.03 -19.07 -63.37
C ASN A 196 19.08 -19.87 -62.59
N LYS A 197 18.83 -21.19 -62.47
CA LYS A 197 19.67 -22.22 -63.12
C LYS A 197 19.23 -23.62 -62.71
N LYS A 198 18.75 -24.38 -63.70
CA LYS A 198 19.00 -25.82 -63.79
C LYS A 198 20.51 -26.06 -63.88
N ALA A 199 21.05 -26.91 -63.01
CA ALA A 199 22.16 -27.84 -63.24
C ALA A 199 22.23 -28.74 -61.99
N SER A 200 21.58 -29.90 -61.97
CA SER A 200 22.11 -31.21 -62.39
C SER A 200 23.19 -31.78 -61.46
N ILE A 201 23.07 -33.10 -61.19
CA ILE A 201 24.01 -34.05 -60.54
C ILE A 201 23.74 -34.22 -59.03
N GLY A 202 23.48 -35.39 -58.48
CA GLY A 202 23.50 -36.74 -59.06
C GLY A 202 22.82 -37.74 -58.11
N ARG A 203 22.22 -38.74 -58.73
CA ARG A 203 21.67 -39.95 -58.13
C ARG A 203 22.82 -40.80 -57.59
N ALA A 204 22.91 -40.99 -56.28
CA ALA A 204 23.76 -41.99 -55.65
C ALA A 204 22.90 -42.92 -54.77
N THR A 205 23.25 -44.19 -54.84
CA THR A 205 22.50 -45.39 -54.50
C THR A 205 22.43 -45.72 -53.02
N SER A 206 21.30 -46.34 -52.64
CA SER A 206 21.09 -47.30 -51.56
C SER A 206 22.35 -47.97 -50.97
N GLU A 207 22.54 -47.86 -49.66
CA GLU A 207 22.96 -48.99 -48.81
C GLU A 207 22.18 -49.02 -47.49
N LYS A 208 21.65 -50.20 -47.20
CA LYS A 208 21.00 -50.60 -45.95
C LYS A 208 22.07 -50.81 -44.88
N ALA A 209 21.85 -50.32 -43.67
CA ALA A 209 22.28 -51.04 -42.46
C ALA A 209 21.36 -50.73 -41.27
N THR A 210 21.00 -51.83 -40.63
CA THR A 210 20.04 -52.06 -39.55
C THR A 210 20.43 -51.52 -38.17
N THR A 211 19.42 -51.43 -37.29
CA THR A 211 19.44 -51.58 -35.81
C THR A 211 20.09 -50.45 -34.98
N LYS A 212 19.61 -50.01 -33.80
CA LYS A 212 18.71 -50.61 -32.80
C LYS A 212 18.16 -49.51 -31.86
N CYS A 213 16.87 -49.68 -31.55
CA CYS A 213 16.05 -49.20 -30.42
C CYS A 213 16.75 -48.72 -29.12
N LYS A 214 16.23 -47.61 -28.54
CA LYS A 214 15.88 -47.33 -27.11
C LYS A 214 15.77 -45.80 -26.93
N LYS A 215 14.85 -45.16 -26.21
CA LYS A 215 13.64 -45.48 -25.44
C LYS A 215 13.08 -44.09 -25.01
N ALA A 216 11.77 -43.87 -25.09
CA ALA A 216 11.08 -42.65 -24.61
C ALA A 216 11.13 -42.53 -23.06
N PRO A 217 10.75 -41.37 -22.47
CA PRO A 217 9.32 -41.02 -22.28
C PRO A 217 8.99 -39.57 -22.71
N LYS A 218 7.90 -39.31 -23.45
CA LYS A 218 6.49 -39.13 -22.99
C LYS A 218 6.30 -37.96 -22.00
N SER A 219 5.88 -36.80 -22.51
CA SER A 219 4.56 -36.18 -22.24
C SER A 219 4.55 -34.69 -22.65
N ALA A 220 4.06 -34.38 -23.86
CA ALA A 220 3.67 -33.03 -24.27
C ALA A 220 2.80 -33.16 -25.54
N ALA A 221 1.61 -33.70 -25.38
CA ALA A 221 0.62 -33.82 -26.45
C ALA A 221 -0.77 -33.81 -25.82
N GLU A 222 -1.13 -32.66 -25.24
CA GLU A 222 -2.51 -32.33 -24.85
C GLU A 222 -2.57 -30.83 -24.49
N GLU A 223 -2.22 -29.92 -25.42
CA GLU A 223 -2.58 -28.50 -25.26
C GLU A 223 -2.65 -27.68 -26.57
N GLU A 224 -2.62 -28.31 -27.76
CA GLU A 224 -2.72 -27.60 -29.06
C GLU A 224 -4.05 -27.85 -29.80
N ALA A 225 -5.19 -27.87 -29.08
CA ALA A 225 -6.49 -28.06 -29.73
C ALA A 225 -7.62 -27.12 -29.24
N ILE A 226 -7.31 -26.02 -28.56
CA ILE A 226 -8.34 -25.06 -28.07
C ILE A 226 -8.16 -23.62 -28.59
N VAL A 227 -7.03 -23.27 -29.23
CA VAL A 227 -6.76 -21.85 -29.56
C VAL A 227 -7.31 -21.39 -30.93
N ASP A 228 -7.70 -22.32 -31.81
CA ASP A 228 -8.13 -21.98 -33.19
C ASP A 228 -9.64 -21.71 -33.37
N ALA A 229 -10.42 -21.62 -32.29
CA ALA A 229 -11.88 -21.37 -32.37
C ALA A 229 -12.34 -19.99 -31.85
N VAL A 230 -11.45 -19.13 -31.33
CA VAL A 230 -11.85 -17.85 -30.70
C VAL A 230 -11.44 -16.62 -31.51
N SER A 231 -10.69 -16.76 -32.61
CA SER A 231 -10.13 -15.62 -33.35
C SER A 231 -11.01 -15.07 -34.49
N ALA A 232 -12.25 -15.53 -34.64
CA ALA A 232 -13.08 -15.20 -35.82
C ALA A 232 -14.32 -14.33 -35.56
N ASN A 233 -14.50 -13.71 -34.39
CA ASN A 233 -15.74 -12.95 -34.14
C ASN A 233 -15.60 -11.78 -33.14
N ILE A 234 -14.66 -10.86 -33.37
CA ILE A 234 -14.69 -9.53 -32.74
C ILE A 234 -15.03 -8.50 -33.82
N PRO A 235 -16.21 -7.85 -33.76
CA PRO A 235 -16.56 -6.81 -34.71
C PRO A 235 -15.62 -5.61 -34.52
N ASN A 236 -14.90 -5.28 -35.59
CA ASN A 236 -13.88 -4.22 -35.69
C ASN A 236 -14.41 -2.77 -35.51
N GLY A 237 -15.58 -2.57 -34.89
CA GLY A 237 -16.29 -1.29 -34.87
C GLY A 237 -16.66 -0.74 -33.49
N MET A 238 -16.26 -1.38 -32.38
CA MET A 238 -16.62 -0.92 -31.02
C MET A 238 -15.49 -0.24 -30.24
N MET A 239 -14.24 -0.30 -30.71
CA MET A 239 -13.10 0.30 -29.99
C MET A 239 -13.01 1.83 -30.13
N ASP A 240 -13.63 2.39 -31.17
CA ASP A 240 -13.58 3.83 -31.42
C ASP A 240 -14.49 4.61 -30.45
N ASP A 241 -15.59 4.00 -29.99
CA ASP A 241 -16.54 4.63 -29.05
C ASP A 241 -15.95 4.73 -27.63
N ASP A 242 -15.23 3.71 -27.15
CA ASP A 242 -14.58 3.72 -25.84
C ASP A 242 -13.43 4.74 -25.78
N LEU A 243 -12.68 4.88 -26.89
CA LEU A 243 -11.62 5.88 -27.01
C LEU A 243 -12.20 7.31 -27.10
N ALA A 244 -13.31 7.49 -27.82
CA ALA A 244 -14.01 8.77 -27.89
C ALA A 244 -14.58 9.17 -26.52
N MET A 245 -15.10 8.22 -25.76
CA MET A 245 -15.62 8.45 -24.40
C MET A 245 -14.51 8.83 -23.42
N ALA A 246 -13.34 8.19 -23.52
CA ALA A 246 -12.18 8.54 -22.69
C ALA A 246 -11.67 9.96 -22.97
N LEU A 247 -11.59 10.36 -24.25
CA LEU A 247 -11.21 11.73 -24.63
C LEU A 247 -12.26 12.77 -24.19
N ALA A 248 -13.55 12.43 -24.25
CA ALA A 248 -14.62 13.31 -23.79
C ALA A 248 -14.60 13.54 -22.27
N LEU A 249 -14.28 12.49 -21.48
CA LEU A 249 -14.11 12.62 -20.02
C LEU A 249 -12.92 13.50 -19.68
N GLN A 250 -11.80 13.34 -20.38
CA GLN A 250 -10.61 14.16 -20.14
C GLN A 250 -10.84 15.65 -20.48
N ALA A 251 -11.58 15.93 -21.56
CA ALA A 251 -11.95 17.32 -21.89
C ALA A 251 -12.90 17.97 -20.87
N GLN A 252 -13.74 17.18 -20.18
CA GLN A 252 -14.59 17.69 -19.09
C GLN A 252 -13.80 18.02 -17.83
N GLU A 253 -12.77 17.24 -17.50
CA GLU A 253 -11.88 17.52 -16.37
C GLU A 253 -11.08 18.82 -16.59
N ASP A 254 -10.53 19.03 -17.79
CA ASP A 254 -9.79 20.25 -18.14
C ASP A 254 -10.66 21.52 -18.06
N LEU A 255 -11.96 21.43 -18.43
CA LEU A 255 -12.91 22.54 -18.32
C LEU A 255 -13.28 22.83 -16.85
N ALA A 256 -13.35 21.80 -16.00
CA ALA A 256 -13.65 21.96 -14.59
C ALA A 256 -12.47 22.61 -13.83
N GLU A 257 -11.23 22.27 -14.19
CA GLU A 257 -10.03 22.93 -13.63
C GLU A 257 -9.97 24.42 -14.02
N GLN A 258 -10.28 24.77 -15.28
CA GLN A 258 -10.32 26.17 -15.72
C GLN A 258 -11.42 26.99 -15.02
N GLN A 259 -12.56 26.37 -14.66
CA GLN A 259 -13.61 27.04 -13.88
C GLN A 259 -13.26 27.18 -12.40
N ALA A 260 -12.50 26.25 -11.83
CA ALA A 260 -12.03 26.34 -10.45
C ALA A 260 -11.04 27.50 -10.27
N ASP A 261 -10.08 27.65 -11.20
CA ASP A 261 -9.11 28.75 -11.16
C ASP A 261 -9.75 30.12 -11.34
N HIS A 262 -10.88 30.22 -12.07
CA HIS A 262 -11.56 31.49 -12.27
C HIS A 262 -12.37 31.94 -11.03
N ASN A 263 -12.77 31.00 -10.16
CA ASN A 263 -13.61 31.27 -8.99
C ASN A 263 -12.79 31.62 -7.72
N GLU A 264 -11.48 31.36 -7.71
CA GLU A 264 -10.59 31.73 -6.60
C GLU A 264 -10.17 33.21 -6.61
N HIS A 265 -10.50 33.98 -7.66
CA HIS A 265 -10.13 35.39 -7.78
C HIS A 265 -11.23 36.42 -7.42
N GLU A 266 -12.42 35.98 -6.99
CA GLU A 266 -13.54 36.89 -6.64
C GLU A 266 -13.88 36.94 -5.13
N THR A 267 -13.06 36.40 -4.22
CA THR A 267 -13.37 36.38 -2.77
C THR A 267 -12.41 37.14 -1.86
N GLU A 268 -11.64 38.09 -2.41
CA GLU A 268 -10.89 39.08 -1.61
C GLU A 268 -11.71 40.38 -1.50
N ASP A 269 -12.71 40.45 -0.63
CA ASP A 269 -13.16 41.74 -0.01
C ASP A 269 -14.22 41.64 1.11
N ASP A 270 -14.45 40.48 1.73
CA ASP A 270 -15.37 40.40 2.88
C ASP A 270 -14.64 40.55 4.23
N GLU A 271 -14.64 41.80 4.69
CA GLU A 271 -14.27 42.32 6.00
C GLU A 271 -14.72 41.40 7.17
N TYR A 272 -13.76 40.74 7.82
CA TYR A 272 -13.98 39.85 8.97
C TYR A 272 -14.55 40.62 10.18
N ARG A 273 -15.87 40.55 10.39
CA ARG A 273 -16.52 40.97 11.66
C ARG A 273 -16.54 39.82 12.69
N PRO A 274 -15.82 39.93 13.82
CA PRO A 274 -15.84 38.89 14.85
C PRO A 274 -17.22 38.80 15.53
N LYS A 275 -17.84 37.61 15.42
CA LYS A 275 -19.13 37.28 16.06
C LYS A 275 -19.02 37.37 17.58
N ARG A 276 -19.58 38.44 18.16
CA ARG A 276 -19.76 38.58 19.61
C ARG A 276 -20.63 37.43 20.15
N ARG A 277 -20.00 36.55 20.92
CA ARG A 277 -20.66 35.45 21.66
C ARG A 277 -21.65 36.05 22.67
N ARG A 278 -22.94 35.79 22.46
CA ARG A 278 -24.01 36.11 23.43
C ARG A 278 -23.83 35.24 24.68
N VAL A 279 -23.44 35.87 25.79
CA VAL A 279 -23.41 35.24 27.11
C VAL A 279 -24.85 35.13 27.62
N ALA A 280 -25.38 33.90 27.69
CA ALA A 280 -26.67 33.63 28.28
C ALA A 280 -26.58 33.79 29.81
N ARG A 281 -27.13 34.89 30.34
CA ARG A 281 -27.38 35.09 31.77
C ARG A 281 -28.45 34.08 32.22
N ARG A 282 -28.05 33.06 33.00
CA ARG A 282 -28.98 32.24 33.79
C ARG A 282 -29.47 33.07 34.99
N ASN A 283 -30.75 33.41 34.98
CA ASN A 283 -31.48 33.94 36.13
C ASN A 283 -31.69 32.80 37.14
N ASN A 284 -31.06 32.87 38.31
CA ASN A 284 -31.41 32.04 39.46
C ASN A 284 -32.64 32.64 40.13
N GLY A 285 -33.80 32.02 39.87
CA GLY A 285 -35.04 32.29 40.58
C GLY A 285 -34.95 31.79 42.03
N SER A 286 -34.88 32.72 42.96
CA SER A 286 -35.14 32.53 44.38
C SER A 286 -36.61 32.19 44.58
N SER A 287 -36.92 31.03 45.14
CA SER A 287 -38.24 30.74 45.70
C SER A 287 -38.07 30.30 47.15
N LYS A 288 -38.16 31.27 48.05
CA LYS A 288 -38.60 31.05 49.43
C LYS A 288 -40.11 30.82 49.41
N ARG A 289 -40.58 29.73 49.99
CA ARG A 289 -41.93 29.66 50.57
C ARG A 289 -41.81 29.19 52.02
N GLN A 290 -42.42 29.99 52.87
CA GLN A 290 -42.89 29.65 54.21
C GLN A 290 -44.02 28.62 54.12
#